data_AF-A0A177CBS7-F1
#
_entry.id   AF-A0A177CBS7-F1
#
_cell.length_a   1.000
_cell.length_b   1.000
_cell.length_c   1.000
_cell.angle_alpha   90.00
_cell.angle_beta   90.00
_cell.angle_gamma   90.00
#
_symmetry.space_group_name_H-M   'P 1'
#
loop_
_entity.id
_entity.type
_entity.pdbx_description
1 polymer ?
#
loop_
_entity_poly.entity_id
_entity_poly.type
_entity_poly.pdbx_seq_one_letter_code
_entity_poly.pdbx_strand_id
1 'polypeptide(L)'
;MISKSILTLMATAALLETGLAVPLVSENIGLDLVTRQTESPAVYFKTFSDSPHCAGNARMWSYDDGSYDDGGCHSLSAYSMEVTWFANTCRDNLAFIYRGSTCEHEPTEIQVQTGTCYDTSLYHKFKVFCH
;
A
#
# COMPACT_ATOMS: atom_id res chain seq x y z
N MET A 1 32.96 -0.20 -68.25
CA MET A 1 33.72 -1.32 -67.66
C MET A 1 32.74 -2.36 -67.15
N ILE A 2 32.83 -3.58 -67.68
CA ILE A 2 32.58 -4.89 -67.05
C ILE A 2 31.23 -5.00 -66.29
N SER A 3 30.16 -5.49 -66.91
CA SER A 3 29.82 -6.92 -67.05
C SER A 3 29.83 -7.70 -65.74
N LYS A 4 28.68 -8.23 -65.33
CA LYS A 4 28.54 -9.58 -64.77
C LYS A 4 27.07 -9.99 -64.74
N SER A 5 26.75 -10.91 -65.64
CA SER A 5 25.55 -11.74 -65.66
C SER A 5 25.58 -12.79 -64.53
N ILE A 6 24.55 -13.65 -64.58
CA ILE A 6 24.46 -15.01 -64.01
C ILE A 6 24.08 -15.02 -62.51
N LEU A 7 23.13 -15.80 -61.98
CA LEU A 7 22.58 -17.10 -62.36
C LEU A 7 21.26 -17.34 -61.60
N THR A 8 20.26 -17.89 -62.28
CA THR A 8 19.09 -18.51 -61.66
C THR A 8 19.52 -19.81 -60.99
N LEU A 9 19.10 -20.06 -59.74
CA LEU A 9 19.09 -21.41 -59.19
C LEU A 9 17.78 -21.64 -58.44
N MET A 10 16.91 -22.47 -59.03
CA MET A 10 15.89 -23.18 -58.27
C MET A 10 16.58 -24.32 -57.51
N ALA A 11 16.32 -24.42 -56.22
CA ALA A 11 16.49 -25.67 -55.48
C ALA A 11 15.38 -25.76 -54.43
N THR A 12 14.40 -26.59 -54.73
CA THR A 12 13.42 -27.10 -53.77
C THR A 12 14.14 -27.97 -52.74
N ALA A 13 14.06 -27.59 -51.47
CA ALA A 13 14.22 -28.51 -50.36
C ALA A 13 12.88 -28.56 -49.61
N ALA A 14 12.05 -29.53 -49.99
CA ALA A 14 11.02 -30.03 -49.10
C ALA A 14 11.72 -30.95 -48.09
N LEU A 15 11.72 -30.58 -46.81
CA LEU A 15 11.85 -31.53 -45.71
C LEU A 15 10.96 -31.02 -44.57
N LEU A 16 9.95 -31.84 -44.34
CA LEU A 16 8.93 -31.76 -43.32
C LEU A 16 9.59 -32.14 -41.99
N GLU A 17 9.76 -31.18 -41.08
CA GLU A 17 9.94 -31.49 -39.67
C GLU A 17 8.93 -30.68 -38.87
N THR A 18 7.99 -31.40 -38.28
CA THR A 18 7.01 -30.93 -37.31
C THR A 18 7.73 -30.45 -36.06
N GLY A 19 8.17 -29.20 -36.06
CA GLY A 19 8.46 -28.46 -34.85
C GLY A 19 7.24 -27.63 -34.51
N LEU A 20 6.61 -27.89 -33.36
CA LEU A 20 5.62 -26.97 -32.79
C LEU A 20 6.23 -25.57 -32.78
N ALA A 21 5.75 -24.70 -33.66
CA ALA A 21 5.89 -23.27 -33.46
C ALA A 21 5.09 -22.95 -32.20
N VAL A 22 5.77 -22.95 -31.05
CA VAL A 22 5.24 -22.29 -29.87
C VAL A 22 5.08 -20.83 -30.32
N PRO A 23 3.87 -20.27 -30.36
CA PRO A 23 3.78 -18.83 -30.48
C PRO A 23 4.52 -18.29 -29.26
N LEU A 24 5.63 -17.60 -29.49
CA LEU A 24 6.06 -16.53 -28.59
C LEU A 24 4.91 -15.54 -28.63
N VAL A 25 3.86 -15.81 -27.85
CA VAL A 25 3.06 -14.75 -27.27
C VAL A 25 4.11 -13.94 -26.54
N SER A 26 4.52 -12.83 -27.15
CA SER A 26 5.07 -11.72 -26.41
C SER A 26 3.92 -11.31 -25.51
N GLU A 27 3.87 -12.00 -24.39
CA GLU A 27 3.16 -11.60 -23.21
C GLU A 27 3.85 -10.30 -22.84
N ASN A 28 3.39 -9.21 -23.47
CA ASN A 28 3.23 -7.94 -22.81
C ASN A 28 2.27 -8.24 -21.64
N ILE A 29 2.76 -9.00 -20.65
CA ILE A 29 2.41 -8.85 -19.26
C ILE A 29 2.97 -7.46 -19.00
N GLY A 30 2.18 -6.46 -19.42
CA GLY A 30 2.31 -5.12 -18.91
C GLY A 30 2.50 -5.33 -17.43
N LEU A 31 3.65 -4.87 -16.97
CA LEU A 31 4.04 -4.79 -15.58
C LEU A 31 3.06 -3.81 -14.91
N ASP A 32 1.79 -4.20 -14.87
CA ASP A 32 0.72 -3.68 -14.06
C ASP A 32 0.69 -4.48 -12.75
N LEU A 33 1.86 -5.00 -12.36
CA LEU A 33 2.31 -4.83 -10.99
C LEU A 33 2.35 -3.32 -10.73
N VAL A 34 1.17 -2.74 -10.50
CA VAL A 34 1.00 -1.63 -9.57
C VAL A 34 1.63 -2.13 -8.29
N THR A 35 2.93 -1.91 -8.17
CA THR A 35 3.58 -1.90 -6.88
C THR A 35 2.85 -0.78 -6.16
N ARG A 36 1.91 -1.14 -5.30
CA ARG A 36 1.37 -0.24 -4.27
C ARG A 36 2.58 0.18 -3.46
N GLN A 37 3.26 1.22 -3.91
CA GLN A 37 4.35 1.82 -3.17
C GLN A 37 3.67 2.44 -1.96
N THR A 38 3.79 1.78 -0.83
CA THR A 38 3.36 2.37 0.41
C THR A 38 4.36 3.46 0.78
N GLU A 39 3.87 4.68 1.01
CA GLU A 39 4.68 5.76 1.55
C GLU A 39 4.91 5.48 3.04
N SER A 40 6.18 5.49 3.47
CA SER A 40 6.58 5.23 4.86
C SER A 40 7.09 6.52 5.53
N PRO A 41 6.53 6.92 6.70
CA PRO A 41 5.38 6.32 7.35
C PRO A 41 4.06 6.61 6.64
N ALA A 42 3.07 5.78 6.92
CA ALA A 42 1.70 5.95 6.44
C ALA A 42 0.97 7.08 7.20
N VAL A 43 1.30 7.29 8.48
CA VAL A 43 0.70 8.34 9.31
C VAL A 43 1.66 8.82 10.39
N TYR A 44 1.53 10.10 10.74
CA TYR A 44 2.08 10.67 11.98
C TYR A 44 0.95 11.07 12.92
N PHE A 45 1.06 10.72 14.19
CA PHE A 45 0.07 11.09 15.20
C PHE A 45 0.72 11.41 16.54
N LYS A 46 0.03 12.25 17.31
CA LYS A 46 0.39 12.61 18.68
C LYS A 46 -0.52 11.86 19.64
N THR A 47 0.03 11.54 20.80
CA THR A 47 -0.73 11.02 21.95
C THR A 47 -0.47 11.87 23.18
N PHE A 48 -1.49 12.02 24.00
CA PHE A 48 -1.47 12.84 25.21
C PHE A 48 -1.97 12.00 26.39
N SER A 49 -1.10 11.76 27.38
CA SER A 49 -1.39 10.89 28.52
C SER A 49 -1.99 11.61 29.72
N ASP A 50 -2.08 12.93 29.67
CA ASP A 50 -2.45 13.81 30.78
C ASP A 50 -3.55 14.82 30.40
N SER A 51 -4.05 14.79 29.16
CA SER A 51 -4.98 15.78 28.64
C SER A 51 -6.04 15.16 27.72
N PRO A 52 -7.34 15.43 27.95
CA PRO A 52 -8.42 15.01 27.05
C PRO A 52 -8.61 15.93 25.83
N HIS A 53 -7.86 17.03 25.72
CA HIS A 53 -8.05 18.06 24.70
C HIS A 53 -6.80 18.31 23.84
N CYS A 54 -5.93 17.31 23.70
CA CYS A 54 -4.69 17.40 22.92
C CYS A 54 -3.85 18.64 23.25
N ALA A 55 -3.84 19.02 24.53
CA ALA A 55 -3.10 20.16 25.05
C ALA A 55 -1.95 19.66 25.95
N GLY A 56 -0.83 20.38 25.94
CA GLY A 56 0.33 20.05 26.77
C GLY A 56 1.35 19.17 26.06
N ASN A 57 1.99 18.26 26.80
CA ASN A 57 3.09 17.46 26.30
C ASN A 57 2.58 16.31 25.44
N ALA A 58 2.93 16.32 24.16
CA ALA A 58 2.61 15.26 23.22
C ALA A 58 3.78 14.28 23.07
N ARG A 59 3.47 12.99 22.97
CA ARG A 59 4.38 12.00 22.39
C ARG A 59 4.02 11.77 20.94
N MET A 60 4.98 12.02 20.05
CA MET A 60 4.85 11.79 18.61
C MET A 60 5.10 10.32 18.28
N TRP A 61 4.31 9.79 17.36
CA TRP A 61 4.40 8.45 16.82
C TRP A 61 4.27 8.48 15.30
N SER A 62 4.87 7.49 14.66
CA SER A 62 4.72 7.19 13.25
C SER A 62 4.26 5.75 13.09
N TYR A 63 3.44 5.49 12.08
CA TYR A 63 2.96 4.14 11.78
C TYR A 63 3.16 3.86 10.29
N ASP A 64 3.72 2.69 10.00
CA ASP A 64 3.94 2.16 8.65
C ASP A 64 2.88 1.08 8.37
N ASP A 65 2.29 1.08 7.18
CA ASP A 65 1.28 0.08 6.77
C ASP A 65 1.89 -1.28 6.33
N GLY A 66 3.23 -1.35 6.20
CA GLY A 66 3.93 -2.34 5.39
C GLY A 66 4.53 -3.54 6.13
N SER A 67 4.32 -3.70 7.44
CA SER A 67 4.75 -4.92 8.14
C SER A 67 3.59 -5.93 8.20
N TYR A 68 3.64 -6.87 7.27
CA TYR A 68 2.71 -7.96 6.98
C TYR A 68 2.12 -8.68 8.21
N ASP A 69 0.82 -8.97 8.07
CA ASP A 69 -0.02 -9.87 8.87
C ASP A 69 -0.08 -9.54 10.37
N ASP A 70 -1.20 -8.95 10.79
CA ASP A 70 -1.54 -8.53 12.16
C ASP A 70 -0.71 -7.38 12.79
N GLY A 71 0.37 -6.92 12.13
CA GLY A 71 1.10 -5.67 12.45
C GLY A 71 0.27 -4.37 12.24
N GLY A 72 -0.94 -4.52 11.69
CA GLY A 72 -1.95 -3.51 11.38
C GLY A 72 -2.47 -2.67 12.55
N CYS A 73 -2.36 -3.19 13.78
CA CYS A 73 -3.22 -2.80 14.89
C CYS A 73 -2.41 -2.31 16.10
N HIS A 74 -2.21 -0.99 16.17
CA HIS A 74 -1.43 -0.36 17.21
C HIS A 74 -2.23 -0.19 18.51
N SER A 75 -1.64 -0.47 19.66
CA SER A 75 -2.27 -0.21 20.96
C SER A 75 -2.25 1.28 21.30
N LEU A 76 -3.41 1.85 21.63
CA LEU A 76 -3.54 3.17 22.21
C LEU A 76 -3.60 3.06 23.73
N SER A 77 -2.67 3.73 24.41
CA SER A 77 -2.61 3.80 25.88
C SER A 77 -2.71 5.23 26.42
N ALA A 78 -3.22 6.15 25.60
CA ALA A 78 -3.30 7.58 25.89
C ALA A 78 -4.74 8.04 26.19
N TYR A 79 -4.87 9.22 26.80
CA TYR A 79 -6.18 9.85 27.05
C TYR A 79 -6.74 10.52 25.80
N SER A 80 -5.88 11.12 24.98
CA SER A 80 -6.30 11.65 23.68
C SER A 80 -5.23 11.47 22.60
N MET A 81 -5.65 11.57 21.35
CA MET A 81 -4.79 11.52 20.18
C MET A 81 -5.17 12.55 19.12
N GLU A 82 -4.20 12.94 18.31
CA GLU A 82 -4.37 13.81 17.16
C GLU A 82 -3.56 13.25 15.99
N VAL A 83 -4.21 12.96 14.87
CA VAL A 83 -3.47 12.66 13.62
C VAL A 83 -2.98 13.95 13.02
N THR A 84 -1.68 14.02 12.70
CA THR A 84 -1.04 15.24 12.20
C THR A 84 -0.76 15.20 10.71
N TRP A 85 -0.66 14.01 10.12
CA TRP A 85 -0.39 13.84 8.70
C TRP A 85 -0.69 12.42 8.25
N PHE A 86 -1.19 12.26 7.02
CA PHE A 86 -1.32 11.00 6.31
C PHE A 86 -0.47 11.03 5.04
N ALA A 87 0.13 9.89 4.71
CA ALA A 87 0.71 9.63 3.40
C ALA A 87 -0.34 9.77 2.29
N ASN A 88 0.09 10.16 1.09
CA ASN A 88 -0.81 10.32 -0.05
C ASN A 88 -1.43 9.00 -0.49
N THR A 89 -0.73 7.89 -0.26
CA THR A 89 -1.20 6.52 -0.50
C THR A 89 -2.34 6.12 0.44
N CYS A 90 -2.55 6.88 1.52
CA CYS A 90 -3.64 6.69 2.48
C CYS A 90 -4.76 7.73 2.30
N ARG A 91 -4.79 8.43 1.15
CA ARG A 91 -5.83 9.42 0.83
C ARG A 91 -7.22 8.80 0.97
N ASP A 92 -8.13 9.59 1.52
CA ASP A 92 -9.45 9.24 2.09
C ASP A 92 -9.46 8.93 3.60
N ASN A 93 -8.35 9.19 4.31
CA ASN A 93 -8.28 9.16 5.79
C ASN A 93 -8.78 7.84 6.38
N LEU A 94 -8.44 6.70 5.77
CA LEU A 94 -8.89 5.41 6.24
C LEU A 94 -8.03 4.98 7.43
N ALA A 95 -8.13 5.72 8.54
CA ALA A 95 -7.60 5.29 9.81
C ALA A 95 -8.70 5.29 10.84
N PHE A 96 -8.67 4.30 11.72
CA PHE A 96 -9.74 4.03 12.65
C PHE A 96 -9.20 3.76 14.03
N ILE A 97 -9.94 4.23 15.04
CA ILE A 97 -9.75 3.85 16.43
C ILE A 97 -10.85 2.88 16.87
N TYR A 98 -10.47 1.86 17.65
CA TYR A 98 -11.35 0.77 18.05
C TYR A 98 -11.44 0.70 19.57
N ARG A 99 -12.64 0.40 20.08
CA ARG A 99 -12.86 0.13 21.51
C ARG A 99 -12.48 -1.31 21.87
N GLY A 100 -12.59 -2.24 20.92
CA GLY A 100 -12.13 -3.61 21.07
C GLY A 100 -10.62 -3.73 21.27
N SER A 101 -10.19 -4.93 21.68
CA SER A 101 -8.78 -5.29 21.81
C SER A 101 -8.16 -5.72 20.47
N THR A 102 -8.93 -5.71 19.39
CA THR A 102 -8.52 -6.02 18.02
C THR A 102 -8.88 -4.86 17.09
N CYS A 103 -8.36 -4.88 15.86
CA CYS A 103 -8.74 -3.94 14.79
C CYS A 103 -9.60 -4.64 13.75
N GLU A 104 -10.45 -5.56 14.22
CA GLU A 104 -11.51 -6.15 13.42
C GLU A 104 -12.68 -5.18 13.34
N HIS A 105 -13.42 -5.22 12.23
CA HIS A 105 -14.54 -4.30 12.04
C HIS A 105 -15.57 -4.47 13.15
N GLU A 106 -15.75 -3.42 13.94
CA GLU A 106 -16.69 -3.38 15.06
C GLU A 106 -17.65 -2.21 14.87
N PRO A 107 -18.91 -2.32 15.34
CA PRO A 107 -19.89 -1.22 15.27
C PRO A 107 -19.49 0.02 16.08
N THR A 108 -18.34 -0.01 16.76
CA THR A 108 -17.87 1.06 17.65
C THR A 108 -16.55 1.70 17.19
N GLU A 109 -16.04 1.33 16.01
CA GLU A 109 -14.88 2.00 15.43
C GLU A 109 -15.23 3.44 15.01
N ILE A 110 -14.24 4.34 15.11
CA ILE A 110 -14.36 5.73 14.65
C ILE A 110 -13.27 6.00 13.64
N GLN A 111 -13.65 6.52 12.48
CA GLN A 111 -12.71 7.04 11.50
C GLN A 111 -12.08 8.33 12.01
N VAL A 112 -10.75 8.40 12.03
CA VAL A 112 -10.01 9.58 12.46
C VAL A 112 -9.60 10.47 11.29
N GLN A 113 -9.49 11.75 11.56
CA GLN A 113 -9.13 12.79 10.59
C GLN A 113 -7.97 13.62 11.11
N THR A 114 -7.18 14.16 10.18
CA THR A 114 -6.06 15.03 10.51
C THR A 114 -6.53 16.31 11.22
N GLY A 115 -5.81 16.71 12.26
CA GLY A 115 -6.07 17.94 13.04
C GLY A 115 -7.25 17.83 14.01
N THR A 116 -7.95 16.71 14.05
CA THR A 116 -9.01 16.46 15.03
C THR A 116 -8.43 15.78 16.26
N CYS A 117 -8.77 16.32 17.44
CA CYS A 117 -8.46 15.70 18.72
C CYS A 117 -9.53 14.68 19.08
N TYR A 118 -9.12 13.44 19.36
CA TYR A 118 -10.00 12.35 19.77
C TYR A 118 -9.74 11.99 21.22
N ASP A 119 -10.80 11.90 22.03
CA ASP A 119 -10.74 11.26 23.35
C ASP A 119 -10.61 9.74 23.15
N THR A 120 -9.47 9.19 23.57
CA THR A 120 -9.13 7.78 23.43
C THR A 120 -9.29 7.01 24.74
N SER A 121 -9.90 7.59 25.77
CA SER A 121 -10.10 6.92 27.08
C SER A 121 -10.85 5.60 26.98
N LEU A 122 -11.68 5.42 25.95
CA LEU A 122 -12.46 4.22 25.68
C LEU A 122 -12.03 3.48 24.41
N TYR A 123 -10.91 3.89 23.80
CA TYR A 123 -10.36 3.30 22.58
C TYR A 123 -8.99 2.69 22.87
N HIS A 124 -8.80 1.47 22.42
CA HIS A 124 -7.62 0.67 22.77
C HIS A 124 -6.74 0.38 21.57
N LYS A 125 -7.26 0.50 20.35
CA LYS A 125 -6.51 0.22 19.14
C LYS A 125 -6.64 1.29 18.07
N PHE A 126 -5.64 1.35 17.20
CA PHE A 126 -5.54 2.24 16.05
C PHE A 126 -5.01 1.48 14.83
N LYS A 127 -5.64 1.66 13.67
CA LYS A 127 -5.21 1.04 12.40
C LYS A 127 -5.33 2.01 11.26
N VAL A 128 -4.38 1.95 10.33
CA VAL A 128 -4.39 2.71 9.09
C VAL A 128 -4.50 1.75 7.90
N PHE A 129 -5.28 2.16 6.91
CA PHE A 129 -5.47 1.48 5.65
C PHE A 129 -4.97 2.41 4.54
N CYS A 130 -3.98 1.94 3.79
CA CYS A 130 -3.43 2.66 2.64
C CYS A 130 -3.52 1.78 1.41
N HIS A 131 -3.61 2.42 0.24
CA HIS A 131 -3.80 1.75 -1.03
C HIS A 131 -2.71 2.02 -2.04
#